data_AF-A0A928A5Q5-F1
#
_entry.id   AF-A0A928A5Q5-F1
#
_cell.length_a   1.000
_cell.length_b   1.000
_cell.length_c   1.000
_cell.angle_alpha   90.00
_cell.angle_beta   90.00
_cell.angle_gamma   90.00
#
_symmetry.space_group_name_H-M   'P 1'
#
loop_
_entity.id
_entity.type
_entity.pdbx_description
1 polymer ?
#
loop_
_entity_poly.entity_id
_entity_poly.type
_entity_poly.pdbx_seq_one_letter_code
_entity_poly.pdbx_strand_id
1 'polypeptide(L)'
;MIGEKIMKILIKRIRELVGMSQEQFAKELSTTVVSINRWENGKTVPNLMAQNQLFEFCKKHNIDISDAIIDKYKYYNESKFILYHGSKNGIIGDIAPISRGDCDFGTGFYMGTEVLQPLTLICGEEKPVFYAVDFSLKDLNVLNIELGLEWAMVIAYHRGYMDIIKGTKMYEKYAHYLDGYDVVVGYIADDRLYTELNKFFNGNITDEVLMRCLSALDLGKQYVALTEKACKNVTVLKDDKLSNLELSVLMEKSIIRRLEGNSLSKGIEIKYRRIGKYFDEILRGE
;
A
#
# COMPACT_ATOMS: atom_id res chain seq x y z
N MET A 1 -26.24 1.98 -6.10
CA MET A 1 -25.02 1.26 -5.66
C MET A 1 -24.26 2.06 -4.60
N ILE A 2 -23.50 1.42 -3.71
CA ILE A 2 -22.71 2.08 -2.64
C ILE A 2 -21.74 3.12 -3.22
N GLY A 3 -21.16 2.87 -4.40
CA GLY A 3 -20.27 3.82 -5.10
C GLY A 3 -20.94 5.16 -5.50
N GLU A 4 -22.21 5.16 -5.90
CA GLU A 4 -22.96 6.38 -6.26
C GLU A 4 -23.21 7.27 -5.03
N LYS A 5 -23.39 6.65 -3.86
CA LYS A 5 -23.65 7.34 -2.59
C LYS A 5 -22.42 8.10 -2.08
N ILE A 6 -21.22 7.77 -2.56
CA ILE A 6 -19.98 8.38 -2.07
C ILE A 6 -19.47 9.46 -3.01
N MET A 7 -19.60 9.25 -4.33
CA MET A 7 -19.32 10.30 -5.31
C MET A 7 -20.11 11.58 -5.03
N LYS A 8 -21.39 11.46 -4.65
CA LYS A 8 -22.21 12.62 -4.25
C LYS A 8 -21.67 13.35 -3.02
N ILE A 9 -21.12 12.61 -2.04
CA ILE A 9 -20.58 13.18 -0.80
C ILE A 9 -19.28 13.92 -1.10
N LEU A 10 -18.41 13.32 -1.92
CA LEU A 10 -17.15 13.94 -2.33
C LEU A 10 -17.40 15.23 -3.10
N ILE A 11 -18.27 15.22 -4.11
CA ILE A 11 -18.57 16.41 -4.93
C ILE A 11 -19.12 17.55 -4.08
N LYS A 12 -20.10 17.23 -3.21
CA LYS A 12 -20.68 18.23 -2.31
C LYS A 12 -19.63 18.80 -1.34
N ARG A 13 -18.78 17.94 -0.77
CA ARG A 13 -17.69 18.35 0.13
C ARG A 13 -16.68 19.26 -0.58
N ILE A 14 -16.26 18.92 -1.80
CA ILE A 14 -15.35 19.76 -2.61
C ILE A 14 -15.94 21.17 -2.76
N ARG A 15 -17.20 21.28 -3.16
CA ARG A 15 -17.87 22.58 -3.33
C ARG A 15 -18.00 23.36 -2.01
N GLU A 16 -18.34 22.68 -0.92
CA GLU A 16 -18.51 23.33 0.38
C GLU A 16 -17.18 23.83 0.96
N LEU A 17 -16.07 23.11 0.75
CA LEU A 17 -14.74 23.53 1.20
C LEU A 17 -14.27 24.85 0.58
N VAL A 18 -14.73 25.17 -0.63
CA VAL A 18 -14.43 26.45 -1.31
C VAL A 18 -15.54 27.50 -1.16
N GLY A 19 -16.61 27.19 -0.43
CA GLY A 19 -17.71 28.12 -0.16
C GLY A 19 -18.52 28.52 -1.40
N MET A 20 -18.59 27.68 -2.45
CA MET A 20 -19.28 28.01 -3.69
C MET A 20 -20.75 27.56 -3.70
N SER A 21 -21.60 28.35 -4.36
CA SER A 21 -22.94 27.93 -4.82
C SER A 21 -22.84 26.86 -5.93
N GLN A 22 -23.94 26.14 -6.19
CA GLN A 22 -23.98 25.17 -7.30
C GLN A 22 -23.77 25.86 -8.66
N GLU A 23 -24.21 27.11 -8.80
CA GLU A 23 -24.04 27.97 -9.96
C GLU A 23 -22.57 28.31 -10.21
N GLN A 24 -21.87 28.78 -9.17
CA GLN A 24 -20.44 29.11 -9.26
C GLN A 24 -19.61 27.85 -9.56
N PHE A 25 -19.90 26.74 -8.86
CA PHE A 25 -19.18 25.50 -9.04
C PHE A 25 -19.39 24.89 -10.43
N ALA A 26 -20.61 24.93 -10.94
CA ALA A 26 -20.91 24.51 -12.31
C ALA A 26 -20.11 25.33 -13.34
N LYS A 27 -20.04 26.66 -13.15
CA LYS A 27 -19.27 27.55 -14.02
C LYS A 27 -17.78 27.21 -14.00
N GLU A 28 -17.19 26.99 -12.82
CA GLU A 28 -15.76 26.63 -12.73
C GLU A 28 -15.44 25.26 -13.34
N LEU A 29 -16.31 24.28 -13.14
CA LEU A 29 -16.17 22.95 -13.74
C LEU A 29 -16.58 22.89 -15.22
N SER A 30 -16.99 24.02 -15.83
CA SER A 30 -17.49 24.08 -17.20
C SER A 30 -18.62 23.06 -17.47
N THR A 31 -19.55 22.94 -16.52
CA THR A 31 -20.73 22.06 -16.58
C THR A 31 -22.01 22.85 -16.26
N THR A 32 -23.15 22.17 -16.16
CA THR A 32 -24.43 22.82 -15.85
C THR A 32 -24.78 22.69 -14.37
N VAL A 33 -25.53 23.66 -13.83
CA VAL A 33 -26.07 23.62 -12.46
C VAL A 33 -26.94 22.37 -12.25
N VAL A 34 -27.68 21.97 -13.29
CA VAL A 34 -28.49 20.75 -13.30
C VAL A 34 -27.62 19.50 -13.12
N SER A 35 -26.45 19.45 -13.78
CA SER A 35 -25.48 18.36 -13.60
C SER A 35 -24.96 18.31 -12.16
N ILE A 36 -24.51 19.43 -11.61
CA ILE A 36 -24.05 19.52 -10.21
C ILE A 36 -25.13 19.06 -9.25
N ASN A 37 -26.36 19.57 -9.41
CA ASN A 37 -27.48 19.20 -8.57
C ASN A 37 -27.77 17.68 -8.63
N ARG A 38 -27.77 17.09 -9.83
CA ARG A 38 -27.96 15.65 -10.00
C ARG A 38 -26.83 14.84 -9.37
N TRP A 39 -25.58 15.28 -9.50
CA TRP A 39 -24.43 14.60 -8.90
C TRP A 39 -24.48 14.63 -7.38
N GLU A 40 -24.71 15.79 -6.77
CA GLU A 40 -24.77 15.95 -5.30
C GLU A 40 -25.96 15.23 -4.67
N ASN A 41 -27.03 15.00 -5.44
CA ASN A 41 -28.18 14.22 -5.01
C ASN A 41 -28.09 12.73 -5.41
N GLY A 42 -26.98 12.30 -6.01
CA GLY A 42 -26.76 10.91 -6.44
C GLY A 42 -27.73 10.42 -7.52
N LYS A 43 -28.31 11.33 -8.32
CA LYS A 43 -29.20 11.00 -9.45
C LYS A 43 -28.41 10.54 -10.67
N THR A 44 -27.19 11.05 -10.85
CA THR A 44 -26.24 10.63 -11.88
C THR A 44 -24.82 10.69 -11.33
N VAL A 45 -23.88 10.04 -12.00
CA VAL A 45 -22.44 10.09 -11.69
C VAL A 45 -21.74 10.94 -12.77
N PRO A 46 -20.74 11.77 -12.44
CA PRO A 46 -19.94 12.48 -13.43
C PRO A 46 -19.24 11.50 -14.38
N ASN A 47 -19.22 11.83 -15.68
CA ASN A 47 -18.46 11.08 -16.66
C ASN A 47 -16.94 11.29 -16.47
N LEU A 48 -16.13 10.60 -17.27
CA LEU A 48 -14.66 10.67 -17.17
C LEU A 48 -14.13 12.11 -17.27
N MET A 49 -14.63 12.89 -18.23
CA MET A 49 -14.22 14.28 -18.42
C MET A 49 -14.54 15.16 -17.19
N ALA A 50 -15.74 15.02 -16.64
CA ALA A 50 -16.14 15.73 -15.43
C ALA A 50 -15.34 15.30 -14.20
N GLN A 51 -14.98 14.02 -14.09
CA GLN A 51 -14.10 13.53 -13.02
C GLN A 51 -12.68 14.12 -13.13
N ASN A 52 -12.14 14.24 -14.34
CA ASN A 52 -10.86 14.92 -14.57
C ASN A 52 -10.95 16.41 -14.21
N GLN A 53 -12.04 17.09 -14.60
CA GLN A 53 -12.26 18.49 -14.23
C GLN A 53 -12.36 18.68 -12.71
N LEU A 54 -13.04 17.76 -12.00
CA LEU A 54 -13.10 17.75 -10.54
C LEU A 54 -11.71 17.59 -9.91
N PHE A 55 -10.88 16.70 -10.45
CA PHE A 55 -9.52 16.51 -9.97
C PHE A 55 -8.66 17.77 -10.17
N GLU A 56 -8.64 18.34 -11.37
CA GLU A 56 -7.91 19.58 -11.67
C GLU A 56 -8.42 20.77 -10.84
N PHE A 57 -9.73 20.83 -10.58
CA PHE A 57 -10.32 21.80 -9.67
C PHE A 57 -9.76 21.64 -8.24
N CYS A 58 -9.71 20.41 -7.72
CA CYS A 58 -9.15 20.15 -6.39
C CYS A 58 -7.68 20.59 -6.31
N LYS A 59 -6.89 20.30 -7.34
CA LYS A 59 -5.48 20.72 -7.42
C LYS A 59 -5.32 22.23 -7.43
N LYS A 60 -6.09 22.93 -8.28
CA LYS A 60 -6.06 24.39 -8.41
C LYS A 60 -6.37 25.09 -7.09
N HIS A 61 -7.29 24.53 -6.30
CA HIS A 61 -7.74 25.09 -5.03
C HIS A 61 -7.07 24.47 -3.80
N ASN A 62 -6.05 23.61 -3.99
CA ASN A 62 -5.33 22.90 -2.93
C ASN A 62 -6.25 22.13 -1.96
N ILE A 63 -7.25 21.45 -2.53
CA ILE A 63 -8.23 20.64 -1.79
C ILE A 63 -7.73 19.19 -1.76
N ASP A 64 -7.42 18.70 -0.57
CA ASP A 64 -7.15 17.28 -0.37
C ASP A 64 -8.44 16.54 0.02
N ILE A 65 -8.85 15.59 -0.82
CA ILE A 65 -9.99 14.69 -0.55
C ILE A 65 -9.57 13.25 -0.24
N SER A 66 -8.27 12.99 -0.14
CA SER A 66 -7.73 11.65 0.04
C SER A 66 -8.20 11.00 1.34
N ASP A 67 -8.33 11.74 2.43
CA ASP A 67 -8.85 11.22 3.70
C ASP A 67 -10.32 10.79 3.58
N ALA A 68 -11.13 11.53 2.83
CA ALA A 68 -12.51 11.15 2.56
C ALA A 68 -12.60 9.88 1.71
N ILE A 69 -11.66 9.69 0.78
CA ILE A 69 -11.53 8.46 -0.01
C ILE A 69 -11.13 7.30 0.91
N ILE A 70 -10.13 7.49 1.77
CA ILE A 70 -9.67 6.46 2.72
C ILE A 70 -10.82 6.05 3.65
N ASP A 71 -11.52 7.02 4.24
CA ASP A 71 -12.66 6.77 5.14
C ASP A 71 -13.81 6.04 4.44
N LYS A 72 -14.00 6.24 3.13
CA LYS A 72 -14.96 5.46 2.32
C LYS A 72 -14.65 3.97 2.32
N TYR A 73 -13.37 3.62 2.25
CA TYR A 73 -12.90 2.24 2.08
C TYR A 73 -12.63 1.55 3.42
N LYS A 74 -12.55 2.31 4.51
CA LYS A 74 -12.49 1.74 5.86
C LYS A 74 -13.74 0.90 6.12
N TYR A 75 -13.50 -0.31 6.60
CA TYR A 75 -14.52 -1.26 6.99
C TYR A 75 -14.36 -1.58 8.47
N TYR A 76 -15.45 -1.47 9.22
CA TYR A 76 -15.44 -1.69 10.66
C TYR A 76 -16.39 -2.82 11.04
N ASN A 77 -15.87 -3.79 11.79
CA ASN A 77 -16.66 -4.83 12.42
C ASN A 77 -15.92 -5.34 13.65
N GLU A 78 -16.55 -5.25 14.82
CA GLU A 78 -15.92 -5.58 16.12
C GLU A 78 -15.59 -7.06 16.28
N SER A 79 -16.25 -7.95 15.54
CA SER A 79 -16.09 -9.40 15.64
C SER A 79 -15.15 -10.01 14.60
N LYS A 80 -14.63 -9.18 13.69
CA LYS A 80 -13.86 -9.63 12.53
C LYS A 80 -12.48 -9.02 12.52
N PHE A 81 -11.51 -9.76 12.00
CA PHE A 81 -10.17 -9.22 11.81
C PHE A 81 -10.05 -8.66 10.40
N ILE A 82 -10.25 -7.34 10.29
CA ILE A 82 -10.34 -6.65 9.01
C ILE A 82 -8.97 -6.34 8.45
N LEU A 83 -8.72 -6.80 7.22
CA LEU A 83 -7.57 -6.45 6.42
C LEU A 83 -8.00 -6.02 5.02
N TYR A 84 -7.07 -5.44 4.26
CA TYR A 84 -7.34 -4.84 2.96
C TYR A 84 -6.44 -5.41 1.88
N HIS A 85 -7.02 -5.68 0.71
CA HIS A 85 -6.28 -6.19 -0.45
C HIS A 85 -6.60 -5.34 -1.69
N GLY A 86 -5.58 -5.08 -2.50
CA GLY A 86 -5.73 -4.43 -3.79
C GLY A 86 -5.40 -5.39 -4.91
N SER A 87 -6.35 -5.65 -5.81
CA SER A 87 -6.12 -6.42 -7.03
C SER A 87 -6.14 -5.53 -8.27
N LYS A 88 -5.24 -5.81 -9.20
CA LYS A 88 -5.15 -5.11 -10.49
C LYS A 88 -6.38 -5.34 -11.39
N ASN A 89 -6.96 -6.54 -11.30
CA ASN A 89 -8.05 -7.00 -12.19
C ASN A 89 -9.20 -7.70 -11.45
N GLY A 90 -9.21 -7.63 -10.11
CA GLY A 90 -10.09 -8.42 -9.26
C GLY A 90 -9.56 -9.82 -8.94
N ILE A 91 -10.22 -10.52 -8.01
CA ILE A 91 -9.94 -11.91 -7.63
C ILE A 91 -10.80 -12.82 -8.52
N ILE A 92 -10.18 -13.81 -9.16
CA ILE A 92 -10.85 -14.80 -10.00
C ILE A 92 -10.65 -16.17 -9.37
N GLY A 93 -11.75 -16.86 -9.05
CA GLY A 93 -11.70 -18.13 -8.32
C GLY A 93 -11.51 -17.95 -6.83
N ASP A 94 -11.01 -19.00 -6.17
CA ASP A 94 -10.73 -18.99 -4.74
C ASP A 94 -9.48 -18.16 -4.42
N ILE A 95 -9.42 -17.61 -3.21
CA ILE A 95 -8.21 -16.99 -2.69
C ILE A 95 -7.14 -18.08 -2.57
N ALA A 96 -5.98 -17.83 -3.17
CA ALA A 96 -4.86 -18.78 -3.24
C ALA A 96 -3.51 -18.03 -3.13
N PRO A 97 -2.44 -18.69 -2.68
CA PRO A 97 -1.12 -18.09 -2.55
C PRO A 97 -0.41 -18.09 -3.91
N ILE A 98 -0.87 -17.22 -4.83
CA ILE A 98 -0.45 -17.21 -6.23
C ILE A 98 0.06 -15.83 -6.70
N SER A 99 0.53 -14.99 -5.76
CA SER A 99 1.20 -13.75 -6.13
C SER A 99 2.48 -14.01 -6.94
N ARG A 100 3.12 -12.92 -7.39
CA ARG A 100 4.45 -13.03 -8.03
C ARG A 100 5.48 -13.54 -7.01
N GLY A 101 6.48 -14.26 -7.50
CA GLY A 101 7.54 -14.81 -6.66
C GLY A 101 8.50 -13.77 -6.07
N ASP A 102 8.55 -12.57 -6.65
CA ASP A 102 9.40 -11.45 -6.23
C ASP A 102 8.72 -10.51 -5.21
N CYS A 103 7.66 -10.97 -4.55
CA CYS A 103 7.01 -10.24 -3.46
C CYS A 103 7.81 -10.35 -2.14
N ASP A 104 7.51 -9.49 -1.16
CA ASP A 104 8.29 -9.29 0.08
C ASP A 104 8.58 -10.56 0.87
N PHE A 105 7.68 -11.54 0.78
CA PHE A 105 7.70 -12.81 1.51
C PHE A 105 7.46 -13.99 0.57
N GLY A 106 7.78 -13.83 -0.72
CA GLY A 106 7.55 -14.84 -1.75
C GLY A 106 6.10 -14.90 -2.23
N THR A 107 5.68 -16.08 -2.69
CA THR A 107 4.34 -16.29 -3.27
C THR A 107 3.32 -16.44 -2.14
N GLY A 108 2.24 -15.64 -2.17
CA GLY A 108 1.23 -15.62 -1.12
C GLY A 108 0.01 -14.77 -1.47
N PHE A 109 -0.93 -14.63 -0.53
CA PHE A 109 -2.02 -13.65 -0.62
C PHE A 109 -1.79 -12.53 0.39
N TYR A 110 -1.53 -11.32 -0.14
CA TYR A 110 -1.06 -10.16 0.61
C TYR A 110 -2.21 -9.25 1.04
N MET A 111 -2.25 -8.93 2.33
CA MET A 111 -3.28 -8.09 2.93
C MET A 111 -2.65 -7.07 3.88
N GLY A 112 -3.03 -5.80 3.79
CA GLY A 112 -2.54 -4.72 4.65
C GLY A 112 -3.50 -4.39 5.79
N THR A 113 -2.99 -3.87 6.90
CA THR A 113 -3.82 -3.33 8.00
C THR A 113 -4.40 -1.96 7.66
N GLU A 114 -3.73 -1.22 6.78
CA GLU A 114 -4.12 0.13 6.38
C GLU A 114 -4.77 0.16 5.00
N VAL A 115 -5.83 0.95 4.87
CA VAL A 115 -6.58 1.12 3.62
C VAL A 115 -5.75 1.74 2.50
N LEU A 116 -4.93 2.74 2.84
CA LEU A 116 -4.32 3.58 1.83
C LEU A 116 -3.25 2.85 1.01
N GLN A 117 -2.50 1.94 1.61
CA GLN A 117 -1.40 1.27 0.92
C GLN A 117 -1.92 0.41 -0.25
N PRO A 118 -2.89 -0.52 -0.07
CA PRO A 118 -3.41 -1.29 -1.19
C PRO A 118 -4.10 -0.43 -2.25
N LEU A 119 -4.76 0.68 -1.87
CA LEU A 119 -5.31 1.65 -2.82
C LEU A 119 -4.22 2.27 -3.69
N THR A 120 -3.10 2.72 -3.11
CA THR A 120 -1.99 3.32 -3.86
C THR A 120 -1.22 2.32 -4.70
N LEU A 121 -1.27 1.02 -4.38
CA LEU A 121 -0.62 -0.03 -5.17
C LEU A 121 -1.35 -0.32 -6.48
N ILE A 122 -2.67 -0.14 -6.51
CA ILE A 122 -3.52 -0.46 -7.67
C ILE A 122 -4.02 0.77 -8.42
N CYS A 123 -3.68 1.99 -7.97
CA CYS A 123 -4.25 3.22 -8.53
C CYS A 123 -3.80 3.52 -9.98
N GLY A 124 -2.76 2.85 -10.47
CA GLY A 124 -2.29 2.93 -11.86
C GLY A 124 -2.83 1.86 -12.80
N GLU A 125 -3.66 0.95 -12.30
CA GLU A 125 -4.19 -0.17 -13.08
C GLU A 125 -5.48 0.23 -13.82
N GLU A 126 -5.83 -0.48 -14.89
CA GLU A 126 -6.99 -0.13 -15.73
C GLU A 126 -8.33 -0.41 -15.04
N LYS A 127 -8.44 -1.56 -14.37
CA LYS A 127 -9.68 -2.03 -13.72
C LYS A 127 -9.42 -2.55 -12.31
N PRO A 128 -8.84 -1.73 -11.42
CA PRO A 128 -8.49 -2.14 -10.07
C PRO A 128 -9.73 -2.42 -9.25
N VAL A 129 -9.59 -3.38 -8.32
CA VAL A 129 -10.62 -3.70 -7.33
C VAL A 129 -9.97 -3.71 -5.95
N PHE A 130 -10.58 -2.97 -5.04
CA PHE A 130 -10.18 -2.93 -3.64
C PHE A 130 -11.09 -3.83 -2.82
N TYR A 131 -10.51 -4.58 -1.89
CA TYR A 131 -11.21 -5.55 -1.08
C TYR A 131 -11.02 -5.26 0.40
N ALA A 132 -12.11 -5.35 1.18
CA ALA A 132 -12.04 -5.58 2.62
C ALA A 132 -12.30 -7.06 2.89
N VAL A 133 -11.43 -7.69 3.67
CA VAL A 133 -11.48 -9.12 3.98
C VAL A 133 -11.47 -9.34 5.48
N ASP A 134 -12.09 -10.43 5.91
CA ASP A 134 -11.98 -11.00 7.24
C ASP A 134 -10.95 -12.11 7.20
N PHE A 135 -10.01 -12.13 8.14
CA PHE A 135 -8.97 -13.15 8.17
C PHE A 135 -8.90 -13.86 9.52
N SER A 136 -9.25 -15.15 9.55
CA SER A 136 -9.13 -15.94 10.77
C SER A 136 -7.74 -16.57 10.91
N LEU A 137 -7.01 -16.19 11.96
CA LEU A 137 -5.72 -16.80 12.30
C LEU A 137 -5.85 -18.12 13.09
N LYS A 138 -7.09 -18.60 13.30
CA LYS A 138 -7.35 -19.80 14.07
C LYS A 138 -6.71 -21.02 13.39
N ASP A 139 -6.02 -21.84 14.19
CA ASP A 139 -5.38 -23.09 13.76
C ASP A 139 -4.29 -22.89 12.68
N LEU A 140 -3.74 -21.68 12.53
CA LEU A 140 -2.64 -21.36 11.60
C LEU A 140 -1.31 -21.17 12.34
N ASN A 141 -0.22 -21.62 11.73
CA ASN A 141 1.12 -21.29 12.20
C ASN A 141 1.49 -19.88 11.72
N VAL A 142 1.55 -18.93 12.66
CA VAL A 142 1.80 -17.51 12.35
C VAL A 142 3.21 -17.12 12.78
N LEU A 143 4.00 -16.62 11.83
CA LEU A 143 5.29 -15.96 12.10
C LEU A 143 5.08 -14.44 12.14
N ASN A 144 5.45 -13.78 13.23
CA ASN A 144 5.52 -12.33 13.29
C ASN A 144 6.99 -11.88 13.26
N ILE A 145 7.35 -11.05 12.28
CA ILE A 145 8.70 -10.52 12.11
C ILE A 145 8.66 -9.02 12.42
N GLU A 146 9.30 -8.65 13.53
CA GLU A 146 9.41 -7.26 13.95
C GLU A 146 10.34 -6.45 13.03
N LEU A 147 10.17 -5.12 13.04
CA LEU A 147 11.00 -4.22 12.24
C LEU A 147 12.45 -4.33 12.72
N GLY A 148 13.33 -4.81 11.83
CA GLY A 148 14.64 -5.27 12.23
C GLY A 148 15.51 -5.67 11.04
N LEU A 149 16.77 -5.99 11.32
CA LEU A 149 17.68 -6.53 10.32
C LEU A 149 17.15 -7.87 9.78
N GLU A 150 16.58 -8.71 10.65
CA GLU A 150 15.93 -9.97 10.26
C GLU A 150 14.84 -9.77 9.22
N TRP A 151 13.91 -8.83 9.44
CA TRP A 151 12.87 -8.47 8.47
C TRP A 151 13.47 -7.98 7.15
N ALA A 152 14.48 -7.11 7.22
CA ALA A 152 15.17 -6.60 6.05
C ALA A 152 15.86 -7.72 5.25
N MET A 153 16.43 -8.72 5.92
CA MET A 153 17.09 -9.86 5.29
C MET A 153 16.09 -10.83 4.66
N VAL A 154 14.94 -11.09 5.29
CA VAL A 154 13.87 -11.91 4.69
C VAL A 154 13.39 -11.29 3.38
N ILE A 155 13.14 -9.98 3.38
CA ILE A 155 12.75 -9.27 2.16
C ILE A 155 13.87 -9.31 1.11
N ALA A 156 15.11 -9.07 1.54
CA ALA A 156 16.25 -9.12 0.65
C ALA A 156 16.41 -10.48 -0.03
N TYR A 157 16.15 -11.58 0.70
CA TYR A 157 16.16 -12.93 0.15
C TYR A 157 15.10 -13.08 -0.95
N HIS A 158 13.83 -12.82 -0.66
CA HIS A 158 12.73 -13.02 -1.63
C HIS A 158 12.80 -12.07 -2.84
N ARG A 159 13.41 -10.89 -2.66
CA ARG A 159 13.68 -9.93 -3.74
C ARG A 159 14.95 -10.24 -4.53
N GLY A 160 15.72 -11.27 -4.15
CA GLY A 160 16.92 -11.73 -4.85
C GLY A 160 18.22 -10.97 -4.55
N TYR A 161 18.23 -10.03 -3.60
CA TYR A 161 19.44 -9.29 -3.22
C TYR A 161 20.51 -10.19 -2.59
N MET A 162 20.10 -11.31 -1.99
CA MET A 162 21.02 -12.27 -1.36
C MET A 162 21.64 -13.27 -2.35
N ASP A 163 21.31 -13.20 -3.64
CA ASP A 163 21.80 -14.18 -4.63
C ASP A 163 23.34 -14.20 -4.76
N ILE A 164 24.00 -13.07 -4.46
CA ILE A 164 25.46 -12.95 -4.43
C ILE A 164 26.13 -13.85 -3.37
N ILE A 165 25.39 -14.33 -2.38
CA ILE A 165 25.88 -15.20 -1.30
C ILE A 165 25.21 -16.58 -1.27
N LYS A 166 24.65 -17.02 -2.41
CA LYS A 166 24.08 -18.38 -2.55
C LYS A 166 25.08 -19.45 -2.07
N GLY A 167 24.59 -20.43 -1.32
CA GLY A 167 25.39 -21.50 -0.74
C GLY A 167 26.10 -21.17 0.59
N THR A 168 25.97 -19.94 1.10
CA THR A 168 26.42 -19.61 2.46
C THR A 168 25.39 -20.01 3.51
N LYS A 169 25.84 -20.24 4.76
CA LYS A 169 24.92 -20.49 5.89
C LYS A 169 23.88 -19.39 6.07
N MET A 170 24.24 -18.13 5.79
CA MET A 170 23.32 -17.01 5.89
C MET A 170 22.23 -17.08 4.83
N TYR A 171 22.58 -17.41 3.58
CA TYR A 171 21.60 -17.62 2.52
C TYR A 171 20.62 -18.76 2.86
N GLU A 172 21.15 -19.92 3.26
CA GLU A 172 20.34 -21.09 3.61
C GLU A 172 19.40 -20.81 4.81
N LYS A 173 19.85 -20.01 5.79
CA LYS A 173 19.00 -19.55 6.90
C LYS A 173 17.74 -18.85 6.39
N TYR A 174 17.88 -17.91 5.44
CA TYR A 174 16.75 -17.14 4.93
C TYR A 174 15.90 -17.91 3.91
N ALA A 175 16.51 -18.85 3.18
CA ALA A 175 15.80 -19.76 2.29
C ALA A 175 14.76 -20.62 3.01
N HIS A 176 15.07 -21.07 4.22
CA HIS A 176 14.18 -21.88 5.06
C HIS A 176 13.44 -21.09 6.14
N TYR A 177 13.54 -19.76 6.14
CA TYR A 177 13.06 -18.94 7.27
C TYR A 177 11.55 -18.96 7.44
N LEU A 178 10.81 -19.12 6.33
CA LEU A 178 9.34 -19.16 6.33
C LEU A 178 8.79 -20.60 6.35
N ASP A 179 9.65 -21.63 6.38
CA ASP A 179 9.21 -23.02 6.34
C ASP A 179 8.34 -23.38 7.54
N GLY A 180 7.24 -24.08 7.26
CA GLY A 180 6.30 -24.55 8.29
C GLY A 180 5.30 -23.48 8.79
N TYR A 181 5.38 -22.25 8.30
CA TYR A 181 4.41 -21.20 8.61
C TYR A 181 3.31 -21.11 7.55
N ASP A 182 2.08 -20.91 8.02
CA ASP A 182 0.90 -20.67 7.19
C ASP A 182 0.76 -19.18 6.85
N VAL A 183 1.17 -18.32 7.79
CA VAL A 183 1.04 -16.87 7.71
C VAL A 183 2.33 -16.21 8.15
N VAL A 184 2.76 -15.19 7.43
CA VAL A 184 3.78 -14.25 7.91
C VAL A 184 3.18 -12.86 8.09
N VAL A 185 3.53 -12.23 9.20
CA VAL A 185 3.17 -10.86 9.56
C VAL A 185 4.46 -10.06 9.62
N GLY A 186 4.47 -8.93 8.94
CA GLY A 186 5.63 -8.04 8.92
C GLY A 186 5.25 -6.66 8.44
N TYR A 187 6.25 -5.79 8.31
CA TYR A 187 6.06 -4.45 7.79
C TYR A 187 6.01 -4.47 6.26
N ILE A 188 5.26 -3.54 5.69
CA ILE A 188 5.18 -3.31 4.24
C ILE A 188 6.53 -2.78 3.74
N ALA A 189 7.06 -3.37 2.68
CA ALA A 189 8.21 -2.82 1.98
C ALA A 189 7.79 -1.79 0.93
N ASP A 190 8.45 -0.64 0.89
CA ASP A 190 8.27 0.38 -0.13
C ASP A 190 9.50 0.52 -1.05
N ASP A 191 9.39 1.36 -2.08
CA ASP A 191 10.47 1.62 -3.04
C ASP A 191 11.76 2.12 -2.35
N ARG A 192 11.62 2.76 -1.18
CA ARG A 192 12.72 3.27 -0.38
C ARG A 192 13.48 2.13 0.31
N LEU A 193 12.78 1.16 0.90
CA LEU A 193 13.43 -0.03 1.46
C LEU A 193 14.35 -0.69 0.43
N TYR A 194 13.88 -0.91 -0.80
CA TYR A 194 14.69 -1.56 -1.83
C TYR A 194 15.93 -0.76 -2.19
N THR A 195 15.81 0.57 -2.19
CA THR A 195 16.94 1.47 -2.41
C THR A 195 17.98 1.33 -1.29
N GLU A 196 17.56 1.31 -0.03
CA GLU A 196 18.49 1.18 1.11
C GLU A 196 19.06 -0.23 1.22
N LEU A 197 18.28 -1.28 0.96
CA LEU A 197 18.78 -2.65 0.86
C LEU A 197 19.87 -2.75 -0.21
N ASN A 198 19.63 -2.23 -1.41
CA ASN A 198 20.62 -2.26 -2.47
C ASN A 198 21.93 -1.56 -2.07
N LYS A 199 21.86 -0.42 -1.37
CA LYS A 199 23.06 0.25 -0.83
C LYS A 199 23.76 -0.61 0.23
N PHE A 200 23.01 -1.27 1.11
CA PHE A 200 23.57 -2.10 2.17
C PHE A 200 24.31 -3.31 1.60
N PHE A 201 23.68 -4.05 0.69
CA PHE A 201 24.29 -5.23 0.05
C PHE A 201 25.51 -4.91 -0.83
N ASN A 202 25.58 -3.68 -1.38
CA ASN A 202 26.74 -3.20 -2.15
C ASN A 202 27.82 -2.54 -1.27
N GLY A 203 27.68 -2.55 0.06
CA GLY A 203 28.68 -1.98 0.98
C GLY A 203 28.71 -0.44 1.01
N ASN A 204 27.63 0.22 0.56
CA ASN A 204 27.54 1.69 0.59
C ASN A 204 27.03 2.22 1.94
N ILE A 205 26.26 1.43 2.68
CA ILE A 205 25.76 1.76 4.02
C ILE A 205 25.94 0.57 4.97
N THR A 206 25.94 0.85 6.27
CA THR A 206 25.99 -0.15 7.34
C THR A 206 24.59 -0.59 7.76
N ASP A 207 24.52 -1.67 8.54
CA ASP A 207 23.29 -2.15 9.18
C ASP A 207 22.62 -1.08 10.07
N GLU A 208 23.38 -0.30 10.82
CA GLU A 208 22.88 0.80 11.65
C GLU A 208 22.26 1.92 10.82
N VAL A 209 22.87 2.27 9.68
CA VAL A 209 22.29 3.26 8.75
C VAL A 209 21.00 2.71 8.16
N LEU A 210 21.01 1.45 7.72
CA LEU A 210 19.82 0.76 7.22
C LEU A 210 18.71 0.81 8.28
N MET A 211 18.96 0.36 9.50
CA MET A 211 17.98 0.33 10.59
C MET A 211 17.40 1.69 10.93
N ARG A 212 18.20 2.75 10.88
CA ARG A 212 17.72 4.13 11.08
C ARG A 212 16.86 4.60 9.93
N CYS A 213 17.22 4.26 8.70
CA CYS A 213 16.38 4.52 7.53
C CYS A 213 15.04 3.79 7.66
N LEU A 214 15.04 2.53 8.13
CA LEU A 214 13.83 1.74 8.36
C LEU A 214 12.95 2.33 9.47
N SER A 215 13.56 2.68 10.60
CA SER A 215 12.84 3.22 11.77
C SER A 215 12.21 4.59 11.50
N ALA A 216 12.66 5.30 10.47
CA ALA A 216 12.12 6.57 10.04
C ALA A 216 10.93 6.43 9.07
N LEU A 217 10.52 5.20 8.74
CA LEU A 217 9.39 4.91 7.87
C LEU A 217 8.13 4.66 8.71
N ASP A 218 7.02 5.25 8.29
CA ASP A 218 5.68 4.90 8.80
C ASP A 218 5.14 3.72 7.98
N LEU A 219 5.69 2.53 8.23
CA LEU A 219 5.31 1.31 7.52
C LEU A 219 4.06 0.70 8.16
N GLY A 220 3.01 0.54 7.37
CA GLY A 220 1.88 -0.31 7.76
C GLY A 220 2.31 -1.78 7.90
N LYS A 221 1.51 -2.58 8.60
CA LYS A 221 1.72 -4.02 8.68
C LYS A 221 0.99 -4.74 7.55
N GLN A 222 1.56 -5.85 7.13
CA GLN A 222 0.98 -6.78 6.18
C GLN A 222 0.90 -8.18 6.77
N TYR A 223 -0.16 -8.89 6.41
CA TYR A 223 -0.42 -10.28 6.67
C TYR A 223 -0.40 -11.00 5.33
N VAL A 224 0.42 -12.04 5.23
CA VAL A 224 0.57 -12.82 4.00
C VAL A 224 0.18 -14.24 4.29
N ALA A 225 -0.90 -14.71 3.66
CA ALA A 225 -1.25 -16.12 3.67
C ALA A 225 -0.35 -16.86 2.66
N LEU A 226 0.55 -17.70 3.17
CA LEU A 226 1.56 -18.42 2.38
C LEU A 226 1.06 -19.76 1.85
N THR A 227 0.06 -20.34 2.53
CA THR A 227 -0.47 -21.67 2.22
C THR A 227 -1.94 -21.61 1.78
N GLU A 228 -2.37 -22.64 1.04
CA GLU A 228 -3.79 -22.87 0.70
C GLU A 228 -4.67 -22.93 1.96
N LYS A 229 -4.14 -23.52 3.04
CA LYS A 229 -4.81 -23.60 4.34
C LYS A 229 -5.07 -22.19 4.90
N ALA A 230 -4.07 -21.30 4.88
CA ALA A 230 -4.25 -19.91 5.31
C ALA A 230 -5.22 -19.15 4.40
N CYS A 231 -5.12 -19.33 3.08
CA CYS A 231 -5.97 -18.63 2.12
C CYS A 231 -7.46 -18.97 2.30
N LYS A 232 -7.79 -20.23 2.63
CA LYS A 232 -9.16 -20.65 2.96
C LYS A 232 -9.77 -19.97 4.19
N ASN A 233 -8.94 -19.41 5.07
CA ASN A 233 -9.40 -18.65 6.23
C ASN A 233 -9.65 -17.16 5.92
N VAL A 234 -9.46 -16.72 4.67
CA VAL A 234 -9.74 -15.36 4.21
C VAL A 234 -11.14 -15.32 3.59
N THR A 235 -11.99 -14.42 4.07
CA THR A 235 -13.35 -14.20 3.53
C THR A 235 -13.48 -12.78 3.00
N VAL A 236 -13.84 -12.63 1.73
CA VAL A 236 -14.18 -11.31 1.16
C VAL A 236 -15.46 -10.79 1.79
N LEU A 237 -15.39 -9.62 2.41
CA LEU A 237 -16.55 -8.93 2.98
C LEU A 237 -17.13 -7.89 2.03
N LYS A 238 -16.24 -7.26 1.26
CA LYS A 238 -16.59 -6.18 0.34
C LYS A 238 -15.57 -6.13 -0.79
N ASP A 239 -16.07 -5.92 -2.00
CA ASP A 239 -15.31 -5.51 -3.17
C ASP A 239 -15.83 -4.16 -3.66
N ASP A 240 -14.91 -3.23 -3.93
CA ASP A 240 -15.24 -1.91 -4.43
C ASP A 240 -14.40 -1.57 -5.65
N LYS A 241 -15.07 -1.05 -6.67
CA LYS A 241 -14.41 -0.41 -7.82
C LYS A 241 -14.12 1.04 -7.49
N LEU A 242 -12.99 1.53 -7.98
CA LEU A 242 -12.58 2.92 -7.84
C LEU A 242 -13.08 3.75 -9.03
N SER A 243 -13.50 4.98 -8.76
CA SER A 243 -13.78 5.94 -9.83
C SER A 243 -12.49 6.59 -10.32
N ASN A 244 -12.50 7.16 -11.52
CA ASN A 244 -11.34 7.86 -12.06
C ASN A 244 -10.87 9.02 -11.17
N LEU A 245 -11.81 9.81 -10.60
CA LEU A 245 -11.46 10.87 -9.63
C LEU A 245 -10.66 10.32 -8.44
N GLU A 246 -11.04 9.16 -7.92
CA GLU A 246 -10.35 8.54 -6.78
C GLU A 246 -8.96 8.05 -7.18
N LEU A 247 -8.84 7.42 -8.35
CA LEU A 247 -7.56 6.96 -8.90
C LEU A 247 -6.59 8.13 -9.11
N SER A 248 -7.04 9.26 -9.65
CA SER A 248 -6.21 10.45 -9.85
C SER A 248 -5.67 11.02 -8.54
N VAL A 249 -6.52 11.13 -7.51
CA VAL A 249 -6.11 11.61 -6.17
C VAL A 249 -5.12 10.63 -5.51
N LEU A 250 -5.38 9.33 -5.59
CA LEU A 250 -4.49 8.30 -5.03
C LEU A 250 -3.14 8.27 -5.74
N MET A 251 -3.12 8.47 -7.05
CA MET A 251 -1.89 8.55 -7.84
C MET A 251 -1.03 9.75 -7.42
N GLU A 252 -1.64 10.92 -7.27
CA GLU A 252 -0.94 12.12 -6.79
C GLU A 252 -0.38 11.90 -5.38
N LYS A 253 -1.16 11.31 -4.47
CA LYS A 253 -0.70 10.96 -3.11
C LYS A 253 0.47 9.96 -3.13
N SER A 254 0.43 8.98 -4.02
CA SER A 254 1.54 8.02 -4.22
C SER A 254 2.84 8.73 -4.65
N ILE A 255 2.74 9.68 -5.59
CA ILE A 255 3.88 10.47 -6.07
C ILE A 255 4.46 11.35 -4.96
N ILE A 256 3.63 12.09 -4.23
CA ILE A 256 4.07 12.98 -3.15
C ILE A 256 4.83 12.20 -2.07
N ARG A 257 4.28 11.06 -1.63
CA ARG A 257 4.91 10.19 -0.62
C ARG A 257 6.29 9.70 -1.04
N ARG A 258 6.44 9.32 -2.31
CA ARG A 258 7.74 8.90 -2.86
C ARG A 258 8.77 10.04 -2.84
N LEU A 259 8.36 11.28 -3.13
CA LEU A 259 9.24 12.44 -3.10
C LEU A 259 9.69 12.80 -1.68
N GLU A 260 8.78 12.78 -0.71
CA GLU A 260 9.09 13.09 0.70
C GLU A 260 10.07 12.07 1.30
N GLY A 261 9.87 10.78 1.02
CA GLY A 261 10.72 9.69 1.53
C GLY A 261 12.19 9.81 1.12
N ASN A 262 12.47 10.25 -0.12
CA ASN A 262 13.83 10.39 -0.63
C ASN A 262 14.66 11.47 0.11
N SER A 263 14.01 12.52 0.60
CA SER A 263 14.71 13.62 1.28
C SER A 263 15.27 13.20 2.65
N LEU A 264 14.58 12.29 3.34
CA LEU A 264 14.89 11.87 4.70
C LEU A 264 16.09 10.91 4.78
N SER A 265 16.22 9.96 3.84
CA SER A 265 17.35 9.00 3.80
C SER A 265 18.71 9.68 3.76
N LYS A 266 18.85 10.71 2.93
CA LYS A 266 20.15 11.36 2.68
C LYS A 266 20.74 12.01 3.94
N GLY A 267 19.88 12.55 4.82
CA GLY A 267 20.32 13.11 6.10
C GLY A 267 20.84 12.04 7.08
N ILE A 268 20.20 10.87 7.11
CA ILE A 268 20.58 9.75 7.97
C ILE A 268 21.94 9.18 7.53
N GLU A 269 22.12 8.94 6.24
CA GLU A 269 23.37 8.42 5.68
C GLU A 269 24.57 9.29 6.06
N ILE A 270 24.46 10.62 5.87
CA ILE A 270 25.55 11.55 6.19
C ILE A 270 25.89 11.53 7.68
N LYS A 271 24.88 11.47 8.55
CA LYS A 271 25.05 11.55 10.00
C LYS A 271 25.63 10.27 10.60
N TYR A 272 25.34 9.11 10.00
CA TYR A 272 25.62 7.80 10.60
C TYR A 272 26.58 6.90 9.78
N ARG A 273 27.14 7.37 8.65
CA ARG A 273 28.05 6.65 7.71
C ARG A 273 29.26 5.88 8.27
N ARG A 274 29.53 5.91 9.57
CA ARG A 274 30.69 5.23 10.22
C ARG A 274 30.29 4.45 11.46
N ILE A 275 29.01 4.17 11.63
CA ILE A 275 28.46 3.42 12.77
C ILE A 275 27.84 2.14 12.23
N GLY A 276 28.04 1.02 12.93
CA GLY A 276 27.56 -0.29 12.49
C GLY A 276 28.57 -1.02 11.61
N LYS A 277 28.11 -2.08 10.96
CA LYS A 277 28.88 -2.97 10.10
C LYS A 277 28.32 -2.99 8.69
N TYR A 278 29.21 -3.07 7.73
CA TYR A 278 28.87 -3.36 6.34
C TYR A 278 28.47 -4.82 6.19
N PHE A 279 27.79 -5.12 5.09
CA PHE A 279 27.30 -6.47 4.83
C PHE A 279 28.42 -7.51 4.79
N ASP A 280 29.58 -7.19 4.20
CA ASP A 280 30.72 -8.11 4.14
C ASP A 280 31.35 -8.37 5.52
N GLU A 281 31.40 -7.37 6.41
CA GLU A 281 31.84 -7.52 7.79
C GLU A 281 30.90 -8.47 8.57
N ILE A 282 29.59 -8.32 8.38
CA ILE A 282 28.57 -9.21 8.98
C ILE A 282 28.73 -10.65 8.47
N LEU A 283 29.02 -10.84 7.18
CA LEU A 283 29.26 -12.18 6.61
C LEU A 283 30.51 -12.84 7.18
N ARG A 284 31.56 -12.06 7.49
CA ARG A 284 32.79 -12.56 8.12
C ARG A 284 32.63 -12.83 9.62
N GLY A 285 31.56 -12.35 10.25
CA GLY A 285 31.33 -12.45 11.68
C GLY A 285 32.24 -11.54 12.51
N GLU A 286 32.73 -10.47 11.90
CA GLU A 286 33.41 -9.34 12.56
C GLU A 286 32.42 -8.56 13.42
#